data_AF-A0A962M308-F1
#
_entry.id   AF-A0A962M308-F1
#
_cell.length_a   1.000
_cell.length_b   1.000
_cell.length_c   1.000
_cell.angle_alpha   90.00
_cell.angle_beta   90.00
_cell.angle_gamma   90.00
#
_symmetry.space_group_name_H-M   'P 1'
#
loop_
_entity.id
_entity.type
_entity.pdbx_description
1 polymer ?
#
loop_
_entity_poly.entity_id
_entity_poly.type
_entity_poly.pdbx_seq_one_letter_code
_entity_poly.pdbx_strand_id
1 'polypeptide(L)'
;MALFTPIIRDAAMNSFGHFEELRQHVKQVKQHTLTHLDHYLARFEQQALHNGNHVHFADDGDQMNSIVLDICQQHSARRIAKGKSMVTEETGLNDFLKRAGLRVMETDLGEYIIQQAGETPSHIVGPALHKSAAEIRELFLAKHDLGERDLAETTDMVAEARRVLREHFLKAEVGIIGANALIAENGYSMLVTNEGNGDLCANLPNVLIVCTTLDRVLPRASDATAMLRLLVRSATGQPQTCYTSFYSGPRREPDTDGPRETHILLLEDRRTEILASDYRAMP
;
A
#
# COMPACT_ATOMS: atom_id res chain seq x y z
N MET A 1 20.03 -9.90 7.10
CA MET A 1 18.86 -10.51 6.43
C MET A 1 18.93 -10.44 4.91
N ALA A 2 19.39 -9.33 4.29
CA ALA A 2 19.43 -9.18 2.83
C ALA A 2 20.26 -10.25 2.06
N LEU A 3 21.37 -10.73 2.64
CA LEU A 3 22.31 -11.67 1.99
C LEU A 3 21.72 -13.08 1.71
N PHE A 4 20.68 -13.52 2.43
CA PHE A 4 20.08 -14.85 2.25
C PHE A 4 18.77 -14.83 1.44
N THR A 5 18.28 -13.65 1.09
CA THR A 5 16.99 -13.47 0.40
C THR A 5 16.91 -14.21 -0.94
N PRO A 6 17.95 -14.25 -1.81
CA PRO A 6 17.90 -15.06 -3.03
C PRO A 6 17.74 -16.55 -2.75
N ILE A 7 18.54 -17.11 -1.83
CA ILE A 7 18.53 -18.53 -1.47
C ILE A 7 17.18 -18.95 -0.89
N ILE A 8 16.60 -18.12 -0.02
CA ILE A 8 15.30 -18.39 0.60
C ILE A 8 14.18 -18.37 -0.45
N ARG A 9 14.22 -17.41 -1.40
CA ARG A 9 13.26 -17.33 -2.50
C ARG A 9 13.36 -18.55 -3.42
N ASP A 10 14.57 -18.92 -3.83
CA ASP A 10 14.79 -20.08 -4.70
C ASP A 10 14.30 -21.38 -4.04
N ALA A 11 14.60 -21.57 -2.75
CA ALA A 11 14.11 -22.72 -2.00
C ALA A 11 12.57 -22.77 -1.93
N ALA A 12 11.93 -21.62 -1.71
CA ALA A 12 10.47 -21.52 -1.67
C ALA A 12 9.81 -21.78 -3.03
N MET A 13 10.41 -21.30 -4.12
CA MET A 13 9.96 -21.58 -5.49
C MET A 13 10.10 -23.07 -5.83
N ASN A 14 11.25 -23.67 -5.51
CA ASN A 14 11.53 -25.09 -5.74
C ASN A 14 10.60 -25.99 -4.92
N SER A 15 10.37 -25.67 -3.64
CA SER A 15 9.47 -26.43 -2.77
C SER A 15 8.01 -26.42 -3.24
N PHE A 16 7.60 -25.42 -4.02
CA PHE A 16 6.24 -25.34 -4.55
C PHE A 16 6.01 -26.26 -5.75
N GLY A 17 7.07 -26.60 -6.51
CA GLY A 17 7.03 -27.52 -7.66
C GLY A 17 6.38 -26.95 -8.94
N HIS A 18 5.36 -26.09 -8.81
CA HIS A 18 4.57 -25.54 -9.93
C HIS A 18 4.75 -24.02 -10.11
N PHE A 19 5.90 -23.48 -9.68
CA PHE A 19 6.10 -22.03 -9.66
C PHE A 19 6.11 -21.41 -11.07
N GLU A 20 6.74 -22.07 -12.04
CA GLU A 20 6.79 -21.58 -13.41
C GLU A 20 5.41 -21.63 -14.08
N GLU A 21 4.62 -22.69 -13.86
CA GLU A 21 3.23 -22.78 -14.34
C GLU A 21 2.36 -21.66 -13.75
N LEU A 22 2.50 -21.38 -12.45
CA LEU A 22 1.82 -20.26 -11.79
C LEU A 22 2.25 -18.92 -12.40
N ARG A 23 3.55 -18.73 -12.67
CA ARG A 23 4.07 -17.51 -13.29
C ARG A 23 3.48 -17.31 -14.69
N GLN A 24 3.44 -18.36 -15.51
CA GLN A 24 2.83 -18.31 -16.84
C GLN A 24 1.33 -18.02 -16.77
N HIS A 25 0.62 -18.65 -15.83
CA HIS A 25 -0.80 -18.39 -15.62
C HIS A 25 -1.07 -16.93 -15.24
N VAL A 26 -0.36 -16.39 -14.24
CA VAL A 26 -0.51 -14.98 -13.81
C VAL A 26 -0.16 -14.03 -14.97
N LYS A 27 0.88 -14.34 -15.76
CA LYS A 27 1.24 -13.57 -16.95
C LYS A 27 0.12 -13.56 -17.99
N GLN A 28 -0.48 -14.72 -18.29
CA GLN A 28 -1.61 -14.81 -19.23
C GLN A 28 -2.82 -14.02 -18.73
N VAL A 29 -3.13 -14.10 -17.44
CA VAL A 29 -4.21 -13.31 -16.84
C VAL A 29 -3.93 -11.81 -16.95
N LYS A 30 -2.73 -11.35 -16.59
CA LYS A 30 -2.35 -9.94 -16.72
C LYS A 30 -2.43 -9.47 -18.17
N GLN A 31 -1.89 -10.24 -19.11
CA GLN A 31 -1.95 -9.91 -20.53
C GLN A 31 -3.40 -9.82 -21.04
N HIS A 32 -4.25 -10.79 -20.67
CA HIS A 32 -5.67 -10.77 -21.03
C HIS A 32 -6.37 -9.54 -20.45
N THR A 33 -6.11 -9.25 -19.18
CA THR A 33 -6.72 -8.13 -18.47
C THR A 33 -6.34 -6.79 -19.09
N LEU A 34 -5.06 -6.59 -19.39
CA LEU A 34 -4.56 -5.36 -20.01
C LEU A 34 -5.06 -5.19 -21.45
N THR A 35 -5.36 -6.30 -22.14
CA THR A 35 -5.96 -6.27 -23.48
C THR A 35 -7.43 -5.85 -23.46
N HIS A 36 -8.13 -6.07 -22.34
CA HIS A 36 -9.54 -5.72 -22.15
C HIS A 36 -9.68 -4.77 -20.95
N LEU A 37 -8.74 -3.84 -20.82
CA LEU A 37 -8.59 -3.00 -19.63
C LEU A 37 -9.84 -2.13 -19.42
N ASP A 38 -10.38 -1.58 -20.50
CA ASP A 38 -11.63 -0.84 -20.55
C ASP A 38 -12.80 -1.63 -19.94
N HIS A 39 -12.97 -2.89 -20.35
CA HIS A 39 -14.01 -3.76 -19.84
C HIS A 39 -13.85 -4.02 -18.33
N TYR A 40 -12.63 -4.35 -17.90
CA TYR A 40 -12.39 -4.69 -16.50
C TYR A 40 -12.42 -3.48 -15.57
N LEU A 41 -11.97 -2.31 -16.02
CA LEU A 41 -12.10 -1.06 -15.28
C LEU A 41 -13.56 -0.65 -15.11
N ALA A 42 -14.35 -0.68 -16.20
CA ALA A 42 -15.78 -0.36 -16.12
C ALA A 42 -16.52 -1.30 -15.18
N ARG A 43 -16.20 -2.60 -15.23
CA ARG A 43 -16.77 -3.60 -14.32
C ARG A 43 -16.35 -3.37 -12.87
N PHE A 44 -15.06 -3.10 -12.64
CA PHE A 44 -14.54 -2.78 -11.32
C PHE A 44 -15.22 -1.54 -10.73
N GLU A 45 -15.30 -0.45 -11.49
CA GLU A 45 -15.95 0.78 -11.07
C GLU A 45 -17.41 0.54 -10.71
N GLN A 46 -18.17 -0.11 -11.58
CA GLN A 46 -19.57 -0.44 -11.32
C GLN A 46 -19.74 -1.16 -9.98
N GLN A 47 -18.88 -2.13 -9.71
CA GLN A 47 -18.98 -2.95 -8.51
C GLN A 47 -18.43 -2.24 -7.26
N ALA A 48 -17.37 -1.42 -7.40
CA ALA A 48 -16.85 -0.60 -6.32
C ALA A 48 -17.89 0.45 -5.88
N LEU A 49 -18.56 1.11 -6.83
CA LEU A 49 -19.69 2.01 -6.58
C LEU A 49 -20.86 1.28 -5.91
N HIS A 50 -21.20 0.06 -6.38
CA HIS A 50 -22.23 -0.77 -5.74
C HIS A 50 -21.91 -1.08 -4.27
N ASN A 51 -20.62 -1.26 -3.94
CA ASN A 51 -20.19 -1.49 -2.57
C ASN A 51 -20.11 -0.19 -1.73
N GLY A 52 -20.45 0.98 -2.29
CA GLY A 52 -20.44 2.27 -1.60
C GLY A 52 -19.11 3.02 -1.65
N ASN A 53 -18.17 2.63 -2.51
CA ASN A 53 -16.94 3.40 -2.71
C ASN A 53 -17.18 4.57 -3.66
N HIS A 54 -16.35 5.59 -3.56
CA HIS A 54 -16.16 6.60 -4.60
C HIS A 54 -14.96 6.22 -5.46
N VAL A 55 -15.11 6.24 -6.79
CA VAL A 55 -14.00 5.96 -7.72
C VAL A 55 -13.60 7.25 -8.43
N HIS A 56 -12.30 7.51 -8.47
CA HIS A 56 -11.71 8.70 -9.06
C HIS A 56 -10.63 8.28 -10.05
N PHE A 57 -10.57 8.96 -11.19
CA PHE A 57 -9.54 8.77 -12.20
C PHE A 57 -8.62 9.98 -12.22
N ALA A 58 -7.32 9.72 -12.23
CA ALA A 58 -6.28 10.73 -12.37
C ALA A 58 -5.39 10.40 -13.57
N ASP A 59 -5.29 11.35 -14.48
CA ASP A 59 -4.43 11.28 -15.67
C ASP A 59 -2.95 11.32 -15.27
N ASP A 60 -2.61 12.10 -14.23
CA ASP A 60 -1.24 12.26 -13.74
C ASP A 60 -1.17 12.40 -12.20
N GLY A 61 0.06 12.47 -11.70
CA GLY A 61 0.34 12.58 -10.27
C GLY A 61 -0.15 13.88 -9.64
N ASP A 62 -0.15 15.00 -10.38
CA ASP A 62 -0.61 16.30 -9.85
C ASP A 62 -2.13 16.29 -9.67
N GLN A 63 -2.87 15.69 -10.61
CA GLN A 63 -4.31 15.50 -10.49
C GLN A 63 -4.64 14.55 -9.34
N MET A 64 -3.93 13.42 -9.21
CA MET A 64 -4.12 12.50 -8.08
C MET A 64 -3.91 13.22 -6.74
N ASN A 65 -2.81 13.96 -6.61
CA ASN A 65 -2.49 14.71 -5.39
C ASN A 65 -3.57 15.76 -5.06
N SER A 66 -4.09 16.44 -6.08
CA SER A 66 -5.16 17.43 -5.92
C SER A 66 -6.45 16.78 -5.43
N ILE A 67 -6.86 15.65 -6.01
CA ILE A 67 -8.05 14.90 -5.57
C ILE A 67 -7.90 14.45 -4.11
N VAL A 68 -6.72 13.91 -3.72
CA VAL A 68 -6.47 13.51 -2.33
C VAL A 68 -6.60 14.70 -1.39
N LEU A 69 -6.01 15.84 -1.75
CA LEU A 69 -6.09 17.05 -0.93
C LEU A 69 -7.53 17.56 -0.79
N ASP A 70 -8.30 17.56 -1.87
CA ASP A 70 -9.71 17.98 -1.86
C ASP A 70 -10.53 17.10 -0.91
N ILE A 71 -10.36 15.77 -0.96
CA ILE A 71 -11.00 14.85 -0.01
C ILE A 71 -10.58 15.19 1.42
N CYS A 72 -9.27 15.37 1.66
CA CYS A 72 -8.78 15.75 3.00
C CYS A 72 -9.42 17.06 3.51
N GLN A 73 -9.57 18.06 2.65
CA GLN A 73 -10.17 19.35 3.00
C GLN A 73 -11.68 19.26 3.27
N GLN A 74 -12.41 18.48 2.46
CA GLN A 74 -13.85 18.23 2.67
C GLN A 74 -14.13 17.63 4.05
N HIS A 75 -13.22 16.79 4.55
CA HIS A 75 -13.32 16.20 5.89
C HIS A 75 -12.62 17.01 6.99
N SER A 76 -12.13 18.23 6.68
CA SER A 76 -11.38 19.07 7.61
C SER A 76 -10.21 18.32 8.28
N ALA A 77 -9.60 17.38 7.55
CA ALA A 77 -8.53 16.55 8.04
C ALA A 77 -7.30 17.40 8.37
N ARG A 78 -6.58 17.00 9.42
CA ARG A 78 -5.30 17.62 9.81
C ARG A 78 -4.19 16.59 9.93
N ARG A 79 -4.54 15.33 10.19
CA ARG A 79 -3.67 14.21 10.49
C ARG A 79 -4.03 13.05 9.57
N ILE A 80 -3.03 12.60 8.83
CA ILE A 80 -3.15 11.53 7.85
C ILE A 80 -2.28 10.35 8.33
N ALA A 81 -2.88 9.17 8.44
CA ALA A 81 -2.13 7.92 8.61
C ALA A 81 -1.93 7.29 7.22
N LYS A 82 -0.69 7.20 6.77
CA LYS A 82 -0.36 6.69 5.45
C LYS A 82 0.44 5.40 5.54
N GLY A 83 -0.09 4.35 4.92
CA GLY A 83 0.66 3.14 4.63
C GLY A 83 1.57 3.31 3.42
N LYS A 84 2.55 2.42 3.31
CA LYS A 84 3.47 2.39 2.18
C LYS A 84 2.74 2.20 0.85
N SER A 85 3.03 3.07 -0.12
CA SER A 85 2.53 2.94 -1.49
C SER A 85 3.51 3.56 -2.47
N MET A 86 3.98 2.76 -3.43
CA MET A 86 4.88 3.23 -4.49
C MET A 86 4.25 4.33 -5.34
N VAL A 87 2.94 4.27 -5.55
CA VAL A 87 2.19 5.27 -6.32
C VAL A 87 2.27 6.63 -5.65
N THR A 88 2.05 6.68 -4.34
CA THR A 88 2.10 7.95 -3.60
C THR A 88 3.53 8.50 -3.43
N GLU A 89 4.55 7.65 -3.52
CA GLU A 89 5.94 8.09 -3.60
C GLU A 89 6.25 8.67 -4.97
N GLU A 90 5.83 7.99 -6.05
CA GLU A 90 5.96 8.45 -7.44
C GLU A 90 5.32 9.83 -7.65
N THR A 91 4.14 10.07 -7.09
CA THR A 91 3.47 11.37 -7.19
C THR A 91 3.98 12.42 -6.20
N GLY A 92 4.84 12.07 -5.25
CA GLY A 92 5.30 12.98 -4.20
C GLY A 92 4.19 13.47 -3.26
N LEU A 93 3.15 12.64 -3.05
CA LEU A 93 1.93 13.00 -2.32
C LEU A 93 2.22 13.52 -0.91
N ASN A 94 3.18 12.93 -0.22
CA ASN A 94 3.56 13.32 1.14
C ASN A 94 3.94 14.80 1.22
N ASP A 95 4.84 15.23 0.35
CA ASP A 95 5.34 16.60 0.36
C ASP A 95 4.26 17.58 -0.12
N PHE A 96 3.41 17.14 -1.06
CA PHE A 96 2.25 17.92 -1.49
C PHE A 96 1.28 18.21 -0.33
N LEU A 97 0.87 17.19 0.42
CA LEU A 97 -0.05 17.34 1.55
C LEU A 97 0.60 18.12 2.72
N LYS A 98 1.90 17.92 2.98
CA LYS A 98 2.64 18.70 3.99
C LYS A 98 2.69 20.18 3.64
N ARG A 99 2.93 20.55 2.37
CA ARG A 99 2.89 21.94 1.91
C ARG A 99 1.50 22.57 2.06
N ALA A 100 0.44 21.76 1.97
CA ALA A 100 -0.93 22.18 2.25
C ALA A 100 -1.27 22.25 3.76
N GLY A 101 -0.30 22.01 4.66
CA GLY A 101 -0.46 22.14 6.10
C GLY A 101 -0.97 20.88 6.82
N LEU A 102 -1.07 19.74 6.11
CA LEU A 102 -1.47 18.46 6.70
C LEU A 102 -0.29 17.75 7.36
N ARG A 103 -0.56 17.05 8.46
CA ARG A 103 0.43 16.20 9.14
C ARG A 103 0.32 14.78 8.62
N VAL A 104 1.18 14.42 7.68
CA VAL A 104 1.24 13.07 7.10
C VAL A 104 2.24 12.21 7.86
N MET A 105 1.76 11.11 8.43
CA MET A 105 2.58 10.14 9.15
C MET A 105 2.68 8.84 8.37
N GLU A 106 3.90 8.42 8.02
CA GLU A 106 4.15 7.07 7.50
C GLU A 106 3.99 6.04 8.60
N THR A 107 3.37 4.91 8.27
CA THR A 107 3.01 3.89 9.26
C THR A 107 3.72 2.56 9.08
N ASP A 108 4.38 2.36 7.93
CA ASP A 108 5.37 1.30 7.74
C ASP A 108 6.63 1.65 8.55
N LEU A 109 7.17 0.72 9.32
CA LEU A 109 8.29 1.03 10.21
C LEU A 109 9.51 1.56 9.44
N GLY A 110 9.79 0.99 8.27
CA GLY A 110 10.89 1.45 7.42
C GLY A 110 10.67 2.86 6.91
N GLU A 111 9.48 3.12 6.33
CA GLU A 111 9.13 4.46 5.84
C GLU A 111 9.07 5.49 6.97
N TYR A 112 8.58 5.11 8.15
CA TYR A 112 8.56 5.96 9.34
C TYR A 112 9.97 6.38 9.77
N ILE A 113 10.91 5.44 9.85
CA ILE A 113 12.30 5.73 10.20
C ILE A 113 12.91 6.72 9.20
N ILE A 114 12.70 6.50 7.90
CA ILE A 114 13.18 7.39 6.84
C ILE A 114 12.55 8.78 6.94
N GLN A 115 11.24 8.85 7.20
CA GLN A 115 10.52 10.09 7.41
C GLN A 115 11.08 10.88 8.62
N GLN A 116 11.35 10.22 9.74
CA GLN A 116 11.93 10.86 10.93
C GLN A 116 13.37 11.36 10.67
N ALA A 117 14.13 10.62 9.85
CA ALA A 117 15.47 11.00 9.43
C ALA A 117 15.48 12.17 8.43
N GLY A 118 14.38 12.38 7.68
CA GLY A 118 14.33 13.35 6.59
C GLY A 118 15.14 12.90 5.37
N GLU A 119 15.18 11.59 5.14
CA GLU A 119 15.98 10.96 4.08
C GLU A 119 15.08 10.35 3.00
N THR A 120 15.69 9.80 1.94
CA THR A 120 15.01 9.01 0.91
C THR A 120 15.21 7.51 1.15
N PRO A 121 14.24 6.64 0.81
CA PRO A 121 14.39 5.19 0.91
C PRO A 121 15.60 4.64 0.14
N SER A 122 16.32 3.66 0.71
CA SER A 122 17.44 3.01 0.01
C SER A 122 17.05 1.77 -0.79
N HIS A 123 15.87 1.20 -0.53
CA HIS A 123 15.44 -0.05 -1.15
C HIS A 123 13.91 -0.16 -1.15
N ILE A 124 13.35 -0.70 -2.25
CA ILE A 124 11.90 -0.78 -2.50
C ILE A 124 11.18 -1.61 -1.41
N VAL A 125 11.71 -2.78 -1.03
CA VAL A 125 11.10 -3.63 0.01
C VAL A 125 11.39 -3.15 1.44
N GLY A 126 12.65 -2.81 1.75
CA GLY A 126 13.08 -2.35 3.08
C GLY A 126 13.68 -0.94 3.02
N PRO A 127 12.89 0.12 3.25
CA PRO A 127 13.30 1.51 3.04
C PRO A 127 14.55 1.92 3.85
N ALA A 128 14.62 1.47 5.11
CA ALA A 128 15.66 1.81 6.06
C ALA A 128 16.81 0.77 6.14
N LEU A 129 16.98 -0.09 5.14
CA LEU A 129 18.00 -1.17 5.18
C LEU A 129 19.45 -0.67 5.31
N HIS A 130 19.72 0.57 4.94
CA HIS A 130 21.04 1.19 5.07
C HIS A 130 21.34 1.73 6.49
N LYS A 131 20.35 1.78 7.38
CA LYS A 131 20.53 2.25 8.76
C LYS A 131 20.81 1.10 9.71
N SER A 132 21.81 1.29 10.55
CA SER A 132 22.10 0.41 11.68
C SER A 132 21.12 0.63 12.83
N ALA A 133 21.00 -0.38 13.71
CA ALA A 133 20.21 -0.27 14.93
C ALA A 133 20.67 0.90 15.83
N ALA A 134 21.97 1.16 15.89
CA ALA A 134 22.52 2.28 16.67
C ALA A 134 22.09 3.65 16.10
N GLU A 135 22.10 3.82 14.78
CA GLU A 135 21.63 5.07 14.15
C GLU A 135 20.13 5.29 14.34
N ILE A 136 19.32 4.22 14.27
CA ILE A 136 17.88 4.29 14.53
C ILE A 136 17.63 4.68 15.99
N ARG A 137 18.42 4.14 16.94
CA ARG A 137 18.34 4.47 18.36
C ARG A 137 18.57 5.96 18.60
N GLU A 138 19.67 6.50 18.07
CA GLU A 138 19.99 7.92 18.22
C GLU A 138 18.94 8.82 17.57
N LEU A 139 18.40 8.40 16.42
CA LEU A 139 17.29 9.11 15.77
C LEU A 139 16.04 9.18 16.67
N PHE A 140 15.63 8.06 17.28
CA PHE A 140 14.46 8.03 18.16
C PHE A 140 14.70 8.82 19.45
N LEU A 141 15.91 8.78 20.02
CA LEU A 141 16.30 9.61 21.16
C LEU A 141 16.19 11.11 20.85
N ALA A 142 16.52 11.51 19.63
CA ALA A 142 16.45 12.90 19.21
C ALA A 142 15.03 13.37 18.84
N LYS A 143 14.17 12.47 18.35
CA LYS A 143 12.87 12.82 17.73
C LYS A 143 11.66 12.52 18.60
N HIS A 144 11.75 11.55 19.50
CA HIS A 144 10.60 11.11 20.30
C HIS A 144 10.67 11.65 21.72
N ASP A 145 9.50 11.88 22.31
CA ASP A 145 9.38 12.12 23.75
C ASP A 145 9.40 10.79 24.51
N LEU A 146 10.60 10.38 24.89
CA LEU A 146 10.87 9.08 25.52
C LEU A 146 10.70 9.08 27.04
N GLY A 147 10.79 10.23 27.71
CA GLY A 147 10.87 10.26 29.17
C GLY A 147 12.03 9.41 29.68
N GLU A 148 11.76 8.49 30.60
CA GLU A 148 12.77 7.62 31.24
C GLU A 148 13.05 6.30 30.49
N ARG A 149 12.40 6.07 29.33
CA ARG A 149 12.60 4.82 28.59
C ARG A 149 13.97 4.78 27.93
N ASP A 150 14.70 3.70 28.18
CA ASP A 150 15.89 3.36 27.41
C ASP A 150 15.52 2.55 26.16
N LEU A 151 16.33 2.67 25.13
CA LEU A 151 16.23 1.97 23.85
C LEU A 151 17.45 1.06 23.69
N ALA A 152 17.65 0.13 24.63
CA ALA A 152 18.84 -0.71 24.71
C ALA A 152 18.86 -1.76 23.58
N GLU A 153 17.70 -2.37 23.33
CA GLU A 153 17.55 -3.44 22.35
C GLU A 153 16.71 -3.02 21.14
N THR A 154 16.84 -3.75 20.04
CA THR A 154 16.01 -3.53 18.83
C THR A 154 14.51 -3.67 19.10
N THR A 155 14.14 -4.56 20.02
CA THR A 155 12.76 -4.73 20.47
C THR A 155 12.20 -3.48 21.14
N ASP A 156 13.03 -2.73 21.85
CA ASP A 156 12.63 -1.50 22.54
C ASP A 156 12.35 -0.39 21.53
N MET A 157 13.18 -0.27 20.49
CA MET A 157 12.96 0.66 19.38
C MET A 157 11.65 0.36 18.64
N VAL A 158 11.38 -0.91 18.34
CA VAL A 158 10.12 -1.33 17.71
C VAL A 158 8.92 -1.04 18.62
N ALA A 159 9.05 -1.30 19.93
CA ALA A 159 8.00 -1.01 20.90
C ALA A 159 7.70 0.50 20.99
N GLU A 160 8.74 1.33 20.96
CA GLU A 160 8.59 2.78 20.96
C GLU A 160 7.94 3.29 19.67
N ALA A 161 8.41 2.87 18.50
CA ALA A 161 7.78 3.24 17.23
C ALA A 161 6.29 2.84 17.21
N ARG A 162 5.97 1.64 17.69
CA ARG A 162 4.58 1.18 17.84
C ARG A 162 3.76 2.07 18.77
N ARG A 163 4.34 2.54 19.88
CA ARG A 163 3.65 3.44 20.82
C ARG A 163 3.32 4.77 20.16
N VAL A 164 4.30 5.38 19.47
CA VAL A 164 4.12 6.65 18.76
C VAL A 164 3.07 6.48 17.66
N LEU A 165 3.21 5.49 16.79
CA LEU A 165 2.30 5.25 15.68
C LEU A 165 0.87 4.93 16.15
N ARG A 166 0.69 4.22 17.28
CA ARG A 166 -0.63 3.94 17.85
C ARG A 166 -1.43 5.22 18.12
N GLU A 167 -0.79 6.22 18.71
CA GLU A 167 -1.43 7.52 18.94
C GLU A 167 -1.81 8.20 17.62
N HIS A 168 -0.96 8.10 16.60
CA HIS A 168 -1.23 8.65 15.27
C HIS A 168 -2.42 7.97 14.58
N PHE A 169 -2.49 6.64 14.59
CA PHE A 169 -3.63 5.91 13.99
C PHE A 169 -4.96 6.33 14.63
N LEU A 170 -5.04 6.39 15.96
CA LEU A 170 -6.27 6.74 16.69
C LEU A 170 -6.70 8.19 16.48
N LYS A 171 -5.77 9.05 16.07
CA LYS A 171 -5.98 10.49 15.89
C LYS A 171 -6.14 10.90 14.43
N ALA A 172 -5.80 10.03 13.48
CA ALA A 172 -5.87 10.34 12.06
C ALA A 172 -7.33 10.47 11.62
N GLU A 173 -7.63 11.52 10.86
CA GLU A 173 -8.96 11.69 10.28
C GLU A 173 -9.11 10.93 8.95
N VAL A 174 -7.99 10.78 8.22
CA VAL A 174 -7.92 10.09 6.92
C VAL A 174 -6.80 9.05 6.94
N GLY A 175 -7.11 7.87 6.41
CA GLY A 175 -6.18 6.80 6.12
C GLY A 175 -5.85 6.76 4.63
N ILE A 176 -4.58 6.59 4.27
CA ILE A 176 -4.16 6.41 2.88
C ILE A 176 -3.40 5.09 2.76
N ILE A 177 -3.81 4.23 1.82
CA ILE A 177 -3.12 2.98 1.53
C ILE A 177 -2.92 2.80 0.01
N GLY A 178 -2.02 1.91 -0.36
CA GLY A 178 -1.95 1.38 -1.72
C GLY A 178 -2.88 0.19 -1.93
N ALA A 179 -2.83 -0.40 -3.13
CA ALA A 179 -3.44 -1.69 -3.41
C ALA A 179 -2.53 -2.53 -4.32
N ASN A 180 -2.38 -3.81 -4.01
CA ASN A 180 -1.66 -4.78 -4.83
C ASN A 180 -2.51 -5.28 -6.00
N ALA A 181 -3.84 -5.38 -5.82
CA ALA A 181 -4.79 -5.68 -6.87
C ALA A 181 -6.13 -4.97 -6.66
N LEU A 182 -6.84 -4.76 -7.76
CA LEU A 182 -8.26 -4.41 -7.80
C LEU A 182 -9.01 -5.56 -8.46
N ILE A 183 -10.16 -5.96 -7.93
CA ILE A 183 -10.85 -7.17 -8.39
C ILE A 183 -12.15 -6.78 -9.09
N ALA A 184 -12.18 -6.92 -10.42
CA ALA A 184 -13.30 -6.48 -11.23
C ALA A 184 -14.60 -7.25 -10.94
N GLU A 185 -14.53 -8.53 -10.55
CA GLU A 185 -15.75 -9.30 -10.30
C GLU A 185 -16.57 -8.81 -9.09
N ASN A 186 -15.92 -8.24 -8.07
CA ASN A 186 -16.53 -7.91 -6.77
C ASN A 186 -16.19 -6.50 -6.26
N GLY A 187 -15.40 -5.71 -7.00
CA GLY A 187 -15.09 -4.32 -6.68
C GLY A 187 -14.15 -4.15 -5.49
N TYR A 188 -13.44 -5.21 -5.07
CA TYR A 188 -12.59 -5.16 -3.89
C TYR A 188 -11.18 -4.70 -4.24
N SER A 189 -10.53 -4.00 -3.31
CA SER A 189 -9.09 -3.78 -3.34
C SER A 189 -8.40 -4.79 -2.43
N MET A 190 -7.22 -5.26 -2.84
CA MET A 190 -6.40 -6.19 -2.06
C MET A 190 -5.10 -5.51 -1.63
N LEU A 191 -4.80 -5.53 -0.33
CA LEU A 191 -3.53 -5.09 0.25
C LEU A 191 -2.80 -6.29 0.86
N VAL A 192 -1.49 -6.36 0.59
CA VAL A 192 -0.59 -7.42 1.05
C VAL A 192 0.51 -6.76 1.88
N THR A 193 0.59 -7.09 3.16
CA THR A 193 1.56 -6.49 4.08
C THR A 193 2.07 -7.49 5.12
N ASN A 194 3.35 -7.36 5.48
CA ASN A 194 3.97 -8.15 6.56
C ASN A 194 3.72 -7.53 7.95
N GLU A 195 3.15 -6.33 8.00
CA GLU A 195 2.86 -5.57 9.21
C GLU A 195 1.39 -5.18 9.26
N GLY A 196 0.78 -5.18 10.46
CA GLY A 196 -0.63 -4.82 10.62
C GLY A 196 -0.94 -3.33 10.43
N ASN A 197 0.04 -2.50 10.06
CA ASN A 197 -0.13 -1.05 9.90
C ASN A 197 -1.14 -0.70 8.79
N GLY A 198 -1.21 -1.48 7.72
CA GLY A 198 -2.13 -1.25 6.60
C GLY A 198 -3.59 -1.32 7.03
N ASP A 199 -3.94 -2.33 7.84
CA ASP A 199 -5.29 -2.48 8.40
C ASP A 199 -5.62 -1.39 9.41
N LEU A 200 -4.64 -0.92 10.19
CA LEU A 200 -4.83 0.20 11.11
C LEU A 200 -5.07 1.51 10.35
N CYS A 201 -4.33 1.76 9.26
CA CYS A 201 -4.58 2.87 8.34
C CYS A 201 -5.94 2.77 7.67
N ALA A 202 -6.37 1.56 7.29
CA ALA A 202 -7.60 1.37 6.55
C ALA A 202 -8.86 1.49 7.41
N ASN A 203 -8.82 1.02 8.66
CA ASN A 203 -10.02 0.79 9.45
C ASN A 203 -10.25 1.78 10.60
N LEU A 204 -9.21 2.45 11.11
CA LEU A 204 -9.35 3.38 12.24
C LEU A 204 -9.78 4.80 11.83
N PRO A 205 -9.25 5.39 10.75
CA PRO A 205 -9.71 6.70 10.29
C PRO A 205 -11.14 6.66 9.74
N ASN A 206 -11.84 7.79 9.79
CA ASN A 206 -13.21 7.88 9.27
C ASN A 206 -13.29 7.82 7.74
N VAL A 207 -12.20 8.15 7.05
CA VAL A 207 -12.12 8.18 5.59
C VAL A 207 -10.93 7.36 5.16
N LEU A 208 -11.14 6.47 4.21
CA LEU A 208 -10.08 5.68 3.58
C LEU A 208 -9.88 6.14 2.13
N ILE A 209 -8.63 6.37 1.76
CA ILE A 209 -8.21 6.67 0.40
C ILE A 209 -7.27 5.55 -0.07
N VAL A 210 -7.65 4.84 -1.11
CA VAL A 210 -6.84 3.81 -1.77
C VAL A 210 -6.25 4.42 -3.04
N CYS A 211 -4.93 4.65 -3.05
CA CYS A 211 -4.23 5.17 -4.23
C CYS A 211 -3.53 4.03 -4.96
N THR A 212 -3.92 3.78 -6.21
CA THR A 212 -3.32 2.73 -7.03
C THR A 212 -3.37 3.09 -8.52
N THR A 213 -2.95 2.16 -9.38
CA THR A 213 -2.87 2.37 -10.83
C THR A 213 -3.87 1.50 -11.56
N LEU A 214 -4.32 1.94 -12.74
CA LEU A 214 -5.36 1.27 -13.53
C LEU A 214 -5.00 -0.18 -13.89
N ASP A 215 -3.72 -0.46 -14.14
CA ASP A 215 -3.19 -1.78 -14.51
C ASP A 215 -3.20 -2.81 -13.36
N ARG A 216 -3.56 -2.39 -12.14
CA ARG A 216 -3.70 -3.28 -10.97
C ARG A 216 -4.99 -4.07 -10.97
N VAL A 217 -5.92 -3.79 -11.88
CA VAL A 217 -7.14 -4.58 -12.02
C VAL A 217 -6.83 -6.03 -12.41
N LEU A 218 -7.66 -6.93 -11.91
CA LEU A 218 -7.70 -8.36 -12.16
C LEU A 218 -9.15 -8.81 -12.35
N PRO A 219 -9.43 -9.80 -13.20
CA PRO A 219 -10.80 -10.22 -13.49
C PRO A 219 -11.51 -10.80 -12.26
N ARG A 220 -10.86 -11.73 -11.56
CA ARG A 220 -11.46 -12.53 -10.48
C ARG A 220 -10.61 -12.55 -9.21
N ALA A 221 -11.22 -12.86 -8.06
CA ALA A 221 -10.51 -13.06 -6.81
C ALA A 221 -9.56 -14.28 -6.88
N SER A 222 -9.89 -15.30 -7.68
CA SER A 222 -8.97 -16.40 -7.98
C SER A 222 -7.67 -15.92 -8.62
N ASP A 223 -7.74 -14.88 -9.44
CA ASP A 223 -6.58 -14.30 -10.11
C ASP A 223 -5.72 -13.50 -9.12
N ALA A 224 -6.37 -12.77 -8.21
CA ALA A 224 -5.70 -12.05 -7.12
C ALA A 224 -4.97 -13.02 -6.17
N THR A 225 -5.59 -14.15 -5.82
CA THR A 225 -4.95 -15.19 -4.99
C THR A 225 -3.81 -15.92 -5.72
N ALA A 226 -3.93 -16.16 -7.03
CA ALA A 226 -2.83 -16.67 -7.84
C ALA A 226 -1.64 -15.69 -7.87
N MET A 227 -1.91 -14.40 -8.08
CA MET A 227 -0.91 -13.33 -8.03
C MET A 227 -0.26 -13.24 -6.64
N LEU A 228 -1.03 -13.35 -5.55
CA LEU A 228 -0.52 -13.36 -4.18
C LEU A 228 0.50 -14.49 -3.96
N ARG A 229 0.17 -15.71 -4.40
CA ARG A 229 1.06 -16.88 -4.25
C ARG A 229 2.39 -16.69 -4.97
N LEU A 230 2.36 -16.03 -6.13
CA LEU A 230 3.55 -15.66 -6.89
C LEU A 230 4.34 -14.56 -6.17
N LEU A 231 3.68 -13.47 -5.80
CA LEU A 231 4.27 -12.29 -5.19
C LEU A 231 5.03 -12.61 -3.90
N VAL A 232 4.40 -13.31 -2.96
CA VAL A 232 5.00 -13.55 -1.63
C VAL A 232 6.23 -14.44 -1.74
N ARG A 233 6.18 -15.49 -2.57
CA ARG A 233 7.33 -16.37 -2.82
C ARG A 233 8.48 -15.60 -3.49
N SER A 234 8.18 -14.72 -4.44
CA SER A 234 9.17 -13.88 -5.13
C SER A 234 9.76 -12.76 -4.27
N ALA A 235 9.02 -12.25 -3.28
CA ALA A 235 9.45 -11.12 -2.47
C ALA A 235 10.18 -11.58 -1.21
N THR A 236 9.58 -12.48 -0.42
CA THR A 236 10.09 -12.87 0.90
C THR A 236 10.40 -14.36 1.02
N GLY A 237 10.08 -15.16 -0.01
CA GLY A 237 10.22 -16.62 0.04
C GLY A 237 9.26 -17.29 1.01
N GLN A 238 8.19 -16.61 1.40
CA GLN A 238 7.16 -17.17 2.27
C GLN A 238 6.01 -17.77 1.44
N PRO A 239 5.29 -18.78 1.95
CA PRO A 239 4.12 -19.32 1.26
C PRO A 239 2.93 -18.35 1.25
N GLN A 240 2.84 -17.49 2.27
CA GLN A 240 1.85 -16.43 2.48
C GLN A 240 2.46 -15.33 3.37
N THR A 241 1.97 -14.09 3.24
CA THR A 241 2.35 -12.96 4.12
C THR A 241 1.55 -12.99 5.43
N CYS A 242 1.95 -12.18 6.41
CA CYS A 242 1.25 -12.06 7.69
C CYS A 242 -0.18 -11.52 7.53
N TYR A 243 -0.40 -10.53 6.64
CA TYR A 243 -1.70 -9.90 6.44
C TYR A 243 -2.03 -9.78 4.95
N THR A 244 -3.20 -10.28 4.58
CA THR A 244 -3.79 -10.10 3.25
C THR A 244 -5.23 -9.68 3.44
N SER A 245 -5.49 -8.41 3.17
CA SER A 245 -6.79 -7.79 3.44
C SER A 245 -7.47 -7.44 2.14
N PHE A 246 -8.77 -7.72 2.08
CA PHE A 246 -9.64 -7.36 0.97
C PHE A 246 -10.65 -6.33 1.46
N TYR A 247 -10.57 -5.11 0.94
CA TYR A 247 -11.48 -4.03 1.33
C TYR A 247 -12.61 -3.92 0.32
N SER A 248 -13.84 -4.07 0.82
CA SER A 248 -15.05 -4.03 -0.01
C SER A 248 -15.61 -2.62 -0.17
N GLY A 249 -15.48 -1.77 0.85
CA GLY A 249 -16.09 -0.44 0.88
C GLY A 249 -16.11 0.14 2.29
N PRO A 250 -16.86 1.24 2.51
CA PRO A 250 -17.07 1.79 3.84
C PRO A 250 -17.87 0.81 4.72
N ARG A 251 -17.83 1.05 6.03
CA ARG A 251 -18.62 0.31 7.02
C ARG A 251 -20.12 0.42 6.70
N ARG A 252 -20.83 -0.67 6.90
CA ARG A 252 -22.29 -0.77 6.77
C ARG A 252 -22.93 -0.61 8.15
N GLU A 253 -24.25 -0.44 8.21
CA GLU A 253 -24.99 -0.35 9.47
C GLU A 253 -24.69 -1.48 10.50
N PRO A 254 -24.57 -2.77 10.12
CA PRO A 254 -24.24 -3.82 11.08
C PRO A 254 -22.76 -3.87 11.48
N ASP A 255 -21.88 -3.13 10.80
CA ASP A 255 -20.45 -3.18 11.05
C ASP A 255 -20.10 -2.32 12.28
N THR A 256 -19.32 -2.88 13.20
CA THR A 256 -18.97 -2.21 14.47
C THR A 256 -18.00 -1.05 14.23
N ASP A 257 -17.09 -1.20 13.28
CA ASP A 257 -15.99 -0.30 12.97
C ASP A 257 -15.71 -0.22 11.46
N GLY A 258 -14.73 0.59 11.08
CA GLY A 258 -14.34 0.84 9.70
C GLY A 258 -14.58 2.28 9.24
N PRO A 259 -14.06 2.63 8.04
CA PRO A 259 -14.22 3.97 7.48
C PRO A 259 -15.69 4.22 7.15
N ARG A 260 -16.14 5.46 7.34
CA ARG A 260 -17.48 5.91 6.92
C ARG A 260 -17.56 6.20 5.44
N GLU A 261 -16.42 6.51 4.83
CA GLU A 261 -16.30 6.86 3.42
C GLU A 261 -15.01 6.27 2.86
N THR A 262 -15.07 5.70 1.66
CA THR A 262 -13.92 5.08 1.01
C THR A 262 -13.80 5.59 -0.43
N HIS A 263 -12.61 6.05 -0.79
CA HIS A 263 -12.26 6.55 -2.12
C HIS A 263 -11.19 5.65 -2.74
N ILE A 264 -11.34 5.32 -4.02
CA ILE A 264 -10.37 4.58 -4.81
C ILE A 264 -9.90 5.50 -5.93
N LEU A 265 -8.63 5.92 -5.89
CA LEU A 265 -8.03 6.77 -6.90
C LEU A 265 -7.17 5.89 -7.82
N LEU A 266 -7.45 5.98 -9.11
CA LEU A 266 -6.81 5.21 -10.16
C LEU A 266 -5.94 6.14 -11.01
N LEU A 267 -4.62 5.95 -10.92
CA LEU A 267 -3.62 6.68 -11.72
C LEU A 267 -3.41 6.01 -13.07
N GLU A 268 -3.45 6.83 -14.13
CA GLU A 268 -3.05 6.49 -15.49
C GLU A 268 -1.53 6.70 -15.67
N ASP A 269 -1.05 7.94 -15.69
CA ASP A 269 0.36 8.36 -15.89
C ASP A 269 1.08 7.59 -17.00
N ARG A 270 0.52 7.70 -18.21
CA ARG A 270 0.99 7.11 -19.48
C ARG A 270 1.07 5.59 -19.51
N ARG A 271 0.44 4.90 -18.55
CA ARG A 271 0.40 3.43 -18.52
C ARG A 271 -0.30 2.87 -19.75
N THR A 272 -1.35 3.52 -20.24
CA THR A 272 -2.06 3.16 -21.48
C THR A 272 -1.16 3.28 -22.71
N GLU A 273 -0.31 4.30 -22.77
CA GLU A 273 0.67 4.47 -23.85
C GLU A 273 1.74 3.36 -23.83
N ILE A 274 2.24 3.01 -22.64
CA ILE A 274 3.18 1.89 -22.47
C ILE A 274 2.52 0.57 -22.89
N LEU A 275 1.25 0.35 -22.54
CA LEU A 275 0.50 -0.84 -22.93
C LEU A 275 0.21 -0.91 -24.43
N ALA A 276 0.08 0.23 -25.11
CA ALA A 276 -0.10 0.35 -26.55
C ALA A 276 1.22 0.25 -27.35
N SER A 277 2.37 0.36 -26.67
CA SER A 277 3.70 0.31 -27.28
C SER A 277 4.26 -1.12 -27.42
N ASP A 278 5.39 -1.26 -28.13
CA ASP A 278 6.13 -2.52 -28.26
C ASP A 278 6.67 -3.07 -26.91
N TYR A 279 6.60 -2.27 -25.84
CA TYR A 279 6.94 -2.69 -24.46
C TYR A 279 5.83 -3.50 -23.77
N ARG A 280 4.72 -3.81 -24.46
CA ARG A 280 3.61 -4.64 -23.95
C ARG A 280 4.07 -5.99 -23.39
N ALA A 281 5.20 -6.52 -23.86
CA ALA A 281 5.84 -7.71 -23.31
C ALA A 281 6.92 -7.34 -22.28
N MET A 282 6.54 -6.98 -21.06
CA MET A 282 7.48 -7.10 -19.94
C MET A 282 7.55 -8.57 -19.45
N PRO A 283 8.75 -9.10 -19.17
CA PRO A 283 9.00 -10.52 -18.86
C PRO A 283 8.26 -11.04 -17.63
#